data_AF-A0A2N6EGE3-F1
#
_entry.id   AF-A0A2N6EGE3-F1
#
_cell.length_a   1.000
_cell.length_b   1.000
_cell.length_c   1.000
_cell.angle_alpha   90.00
_cell.angle_beta   90.00
_cell.angle_gamma   90.00
#
_symmetry.space_group_name_H-M   'P 1'
#
loop_
_entity.id
_entity.type
_entity.pdbx_description
1 polymer ?
#
loop_
_entity_poly.entity_id
_entity_poly.type
_entity_poly.pdbx_seq_one_letter_code
_entity_poly.pdbx_strand_id
1 'polypeptide(L)'
;MSDEIKDVELFDMADQFIAVANRLVQENGESLGLVSAAFRYAAARFSAHEASHKSKNLVEDKEKALAWFTEQYKDMLSKNLDQHIEHKRNQIK
;
A
#
# COMPACT_ATOMS: atom_id res chain seq x y z
N MET A 1 13.04 -13.33 -14.79
CA MET A 1 14.31 -12.93 -14.13
C MET A 1 14.40 -11.43 -13.84
N SER A 2 14.23 -10.48 -14.77
CA SER A 2 14.34 -9.04 -14.44
C SER A 2 13.13 -8.46 -13.69
N ASP A 3 11.92 -8.96 -13.97
CA ASP A 3 10.69 -8.46 -13.34
C ASP A 3 10.45 -9.09 -11.96
N GLU A 4 10.79 -10.37 -11.79
CA GLU A 4 10.77 -11.07 -10.49
C GLU A 4 11.70 -10.41 -9.45
N ILE A 5 12.86 -9.89 -9.87
CA ILE A 5 13.78 -9.19 -8.95
C ILE A 5 13.17 -7.88 -8.46
N LYS A 6 12.46 -7.15 -9.33
CA LYS A 6 11.79 -5.89 -8.96
C LYS A 6 10.59 -6.13 -8.03
N ASP A 7 9.87 -7.22 -8.24
CA ASP A 7 8.78 -7.62 -7.37
C ASP A 7 9.30 -7.97 -5.97
N VAL A 8 10.39 -8.73 -5.88
CA VAL A 8 11.06 -9.04 -4.59
C VAL A 8 11.49 -7.76 -3.86
N GLU A 9 12.14 -6.82 -4.55
CA GLU A 9 12.54 -5.54 -3.96
C GLU A 9 11.34 -4.71 -3.47
N LEU A 10 10.22 -4.73 -4.20
CA LEU A 10 8.99 -4.05 -3.80
C LEU A 10 8.40 -4.69 -2.52
N PHE A 11 8.36 -6.02 -2.43
CA PHE A 11 7.88 -6.73 -1.25
C PHE A 11 8.75 -6.45 -0.03
N ASP A 12 10.07 -6.50 -0.17
CA ASP A 12 11.01 -6.23 0.93
C ASP A 12 10.88 -4.78 1.45
N MET A 13 10.61 -3.82 0.56
CA MET A 13 10.32 -2.43 0.98
C MET A 13 8.95 -2.31 1.64
N ALA A 14 7.92 -2.99 1.12
CA ALA A 14 6.59 -3.02 1.73
C ALA A 14 6.63 -3.57 3.16
N ASP A 15 7.38 -4.66 3.38
CA ASP A 15 7.54 -5.29 4.69
C ASP A 15 8.20 -4.37 5.72
N GLN A 16 9.13 -3.52 5.29
CA GLN A 16 9.70 -2.49 6.18
C GLN A 16 8.65 -1.50 6.67
N PHE A 17 7.71 -1.09 5.79
CA PHE A 17 6.59 -0.24 6.20
C PHE A 17 5.61 -0.96 7.13
N ILE A 18 5.32 -2.24 6.85
CA ILE A 18 4.47 -3.08 7.70
C ILE A 18 5.10 -3.30 9.07
N ALA A 19 6.42 -3.47 9.17
CA ALA A 19 7.12 -3.59 10.44
C ALA A 19 6.91 -2.34 11.31
N VAL A 20 6.94 -1.14 10.72
CA VAL A 20 6.62 0.11 11.44
C VAL A 20 5.16 0.12 11.89
N ALA A 21 4.22 -0.27 11.03
CA ALA A 21 2.80 -0.34 11.40
C ALA A 21 2.56 -1.32 12.56
N ASN A 22 3.18 -2.51 12.50
CA ASN A 22 3.10 -3.51 13.57
C ASN A 22 3.67 -2.98 14.88
N ARG A 23 4.80 -2.27 14.84
CA ARG A 23 5.37 -1.63 16.02
C ARG A 23 4.41 -0.64 16.67
N LEU A 24 3.74 0.21 15.89
CA LEU A 24 2.76 1.17 16.41
C LEU A 24 1.58 0.46 17.10
N VAL A 25 1.14 -0.68 16.58
CA VAL A 25 0.07 -1.46 17.19
C VAL A 25 0.54 -2.18 18.46
N GLN A 26 1.69 -2.86 18.40
CA GLN A 26 2.14 -3.78 19.44
C GLN A 26 2.91 -3.10 20.57
N GLU A 27 3.78 -2.15 20.25
CA GLU A 27 4.64 -1.48 21.23
C GLU A 27 4.01 -0.19 21.75
N ASN A 28 3.39 0.61 20.85
CA ASN A 28 2.80 1.89 21.24
C ASN A 28 1.34 1.77 21.71
N GLY A 29 0.73 0.58 21.58
CA GLY A 29 -0.64 0.31 22.01
C GLY A 29 -1.72 1.02 21.18
N GLU A 30 -1.37 1.49 19.97
CA GLU A 30 -2.32 2.17 19.09
C GLU A 30 -3.33 1.17 18.50
N SER A 31 -4.57 1.63 18.28
CA SER A 31 -5.57 0.76 17.66
C SER A 31 -5.18 0.40 16.22
N LEU A 32 -5.41 -0.86 15.83
CA LEU A 32 -5.18 -1.32 14.46
C LEU A 32 -5.89 -0.42 13.42
N GLY A 33 -7.10 0.03 13.73
CA GLY A 33 -7.87 0.93 12.85
C GLY A 33 -7.20 2.28 12.64
N LEU A 34 -6.66 2.89 13.71
CA LEU A 34 -5.96 4.17 13.64
C LEU A 34 -4.64 4.04 12.86
N VAL A 35 -3.84 3.01 13.15
CA VAL A 35 -2.58 2.76 12.43
C VAL A 35 -2.86 2.48 10.95
N SER A 36 -3.89 1.70 10.63
CA SER A 36 -4.31 1.43 9.25
C SER A 36 -4.74 2.70 8.51
N ALA A 37 -5.45 3.62 9.18
CA ALA A 37 -5.82 4.92 8.61
C ALA A 37 -4.59 5.81 8.39
N ALA A 38 -3.68 5.88 9.37
CA ALA A 38 -2.43 6.62 9.25
C ALA A 38 -1.57 6.08 8.10
N PHE A 39 -1.53 4.76 7.92
CA PHE A 39 -0.77 4.13 6.85
C PHE A 39 -1.30 4.49 5.45
N ARG A 40 -2.63 4.44 5.24
CA ARG A 40 -3.26 4.93 4.00
C ARG A 40 -2.97 6.41 3.75
N TYR A 41 -2.99 7.23 4.79
CA TYR A 41 -2.68 8.66 4.67
C TYR A 41 -1.21 8.91 4.30
N ALA A 42 -0.28 8.15 4.89
CA ALA A 42 1.14 8.20 4.53
C ALA A 42 1.37 7.81 3.06
N ALA A 43 0.76 6.71 2.61
CA ALA A 43 0.81 6.28 1.21
C ALA A 43 0.30 7.37 0.26
N ALA A 44 -0.86 7.97 0.55
CA ALA A 44 -1.42 9.05 -0.26
C ALA A 44 -0.48 10.26 -0.38
N ARG A 45 0.18 10.65 0.72
CA ARG A 45 1.16 11.75 0.72
C ARG A 45 2.38 11.43 -0.13
N PHE A 46 2.87 10.19 -0.06
CA PHE A 46 4.03 9.76 -0.85
C PHE A 46 3.69 9.67 -2.34
N SER A 47 2.53 9.14 -2.71
CA SER A 47 2.04 9.13 -4.10
C SER A 47 1.82 10.54 -4.65
N ALA A 48 1.31 11.48 -3.84
CA ALA A 48 1.20 12.88 -4.24
C ALA A 48 2.57 13.52 -4.48
N HIS A 49 3.58 13.17 -3.67
CA HIS A 49 4.96 13.59 -3.89
C HIS A 49 5.55 13.01 -5.18
N GLU A 50 5.31 11.73 -5.47
CA GLU A 50 5.71 11.09 -6.72
C GLU A 50 5.10 11.78 -7.94
N ALA A 51 3.78 12.05 -7.93
CA ALA A 51 3.12 12.77 -9.02
C ALA A 51 3.68 14.18 -9.21
N SER A 52 3.91 14.91 -8.11
CA SER A 52 4.52 16.23 -8.15
C SER A 52 5.92 16.19 -8.77
N HIS A 53 6.72 15.17 -8.43
CA HIS A 53 8.07 15.01 -8.96
C HIS A 53 8.08 14.66 -10.46
N LYS A 54 7.12 13.85 -10.93
CA LYS A 54 7.04 13.41 -12.33
C LYS A 54 6.35 14.40 -13.26
N SER A 55 5.51 15.29 -12.72
CA SER A 55 4.70 16.21 -13.51
C SER A 55 5.40 17.53 -13.78
N LYS A 56 5.25 18.05 -15.01
CA LYS A 56 5.61 19.44 -15.35
C LYS A 56 4.49 20.42 -15.01
N ASN A 57 3.25 19.94 -14.94
CA ASN A 57 2.06 20.72 -14.58
C ASN A 57 1.09 19.84 -13.79
N LEU A 58 1.28 19.80 -12.46
CA LEU A 58 0.49 18.94 -11.58
C LEU A 58 -1.00 19.27 -11.61
N VAL A 59 -1.39 20.50 -11.96
CA VAL A 59 -2.79 20.90 -12.08
C VAL A 59 -3.49 20.12 -13.20
N GLU A 60 -2.83 19.97 -14.36
CA GLU A 60 -3.37 19.20 -15.50
C GLU A 60 -3.28 17.70 -15.28
N ASP A 61 -2.25 17.23 -14.57
CA ASP A 61 -2.01 15.80 -14.36
C ASP A 61 -2.74 15.22 -13.14
N LYS A 62 -3.31 16.06 -12.26
CA LYS A 62 -3.92 15.65 -10.99
C LYS A 62 -4.91 14.50 -11.14
N GLU A 63 -5.88 14.63 -12.04
CA GLU A 63 -6.95 13.63 -12.19
C GLU A 63 -6.42 12.30 -12.75
N LYS A 64 -5.42 12.37 -13.64
CA LYS A 64 -4.74 11.17 -14.16
C LYS A 64 -3.95 10.47 -13.06
N ALA A 65 -3.20 11.24 -12.26
CA ALA A 65 -2.45 10.70 -11.13
C ALA A 65 -3.38 10.06 -10.09
N LEU A 66 -4.49 10.73 -9.76
CA LEU A 66 -5.49 10.20 -8.84
C LEU A 66 -6.04 8.86 -9.34
N ALA A 67 -6.53 8.81 -10.58
CA ALA A 67 -7.08 7.59 -11.16
C ALA A 67 -6.05 6.44 -11.15
N TRP A 68 -4.81 6.73 -11.57
CA TRP A 68 -3.73 5.74 -11.59
C TRP A 68 -3.46 5.16 -10.20
N PHE A 69 -3.17 6.00 -9.20
CA PHE A 69 -2.84 5.50 -7.86
C PHE A 69 -4.01 4.77 -7.19
N THR A 70 -5.24 5.23 -7.40
CA THR A 70 -6.41 4.54 -6.84
C THR A 70 -6.64 3.17 -7.45
N GLU A 71 -6.42 3.00 -8.77
CA GLU A 71 -6.57 1.69 -9.41
C GLU A 71 -5.46 0.74 -8.95
N GLN A 72 -4.20 1.21 -8.88
CA GLN A 72 -3.10 0.39 -8.35
C GLN A 72 -3.38 -0.08 -6.91
N TYR A 73 -3.84 0.82 -6.03
CA TYR A 73 -4.18 0.46 -4.65
C TYR A 73 -5.35 -0.53 -4.58
N LYS A 74 -6.39 -0.33 -5.38
CA LYS A 74 -7.54 -1.22 -5.47
C LYS A 74 -7.14 -2.64 -5.89
N ASP A 75 -6.28 -2.76 -6.92
CA ASP A 75 -5.78 -4.06 -7.38
C ASP A 75 -4.98 -4.79 -6.30
N MET A 76 -4.06 -4.08 -5.63
CA MET A 76 -3.26 -4.64 -4.53
C MET A 76 -4.15 -5.07 -3.35
N LEU A 77 -5.10 -4.22 -2.96
CA LEU A 77 -6.02 -4.52 -1.87
C LEU A 77 -6.90 -5.73 -2.20
N SER A 78 -7.44 -5.81 -3.42
CA SER A 78 -8.25 -6.95 -3.86
C SER A 78 -7.48 -8.27 -3.74
N LYS A 79 -6.24 -8.32 -4.25
CA LYS A 79 -5.39 -9.51 -4.17
C LYS A 79 -5.13 -9.96 -2.73
N ASN A 80 -4.86 -9.02 -1.83
CA ASN A 80 -4.65 -9.33 -0.40
C ASN A 80 -5.93 -9.83 0.29
N LEU A 81 -7.09 -9.26 -0.05
CA LEU A 81 -8.37 -9.73 0.46
C LEU A 81 -8.68 -11.14 -0.03
N ASP A 82 -8.42 -11.43 -1.30
CA ASP A 82 -8.59 -12.77 -1.89
C ASP A 82 -7.71 -13.81 -1.18
N GLN A 83 -6.45 -13.48 -0.88
CA GLN A 83 -5.55 -14.32 -0.09
C GLN A 83 -6.10 -14.59 1.32
N HIS A 84 -6.63 -13.58 2.01
CA HIS A 84 -7.27 -13.76 3.31
C HIS A 84 -8.51 -14.64 3.23
N ILE A 85 -9.31 -14.52 2.17
CA ILE A 85 -10.50 -15.36 1.93
C ILE A 85 -10.07 -16.82 1.72
N GLU A 86 -9.03 -17.05 0.93
CA GLU A 86 -8.50 -18.39 0.67
C GLU A 86 -7.94 -19.04 1.95
N HIS A 87 -7.11 -18.31 2.71
CA HIS A 87 -6.59 -18.80 3.99
C HIS A 87 -7.71 -19.18 4.96
N LYS A 88 -8.76 -18.36 5.06
CA LYS A 88 -9.93 -18.67 5.91
C LYS A 88 -10.66 -19.93 5.42
N ARG A 89 -10.83 -20.11 4.12
CA ARG A 89 -11.46 -21.32 3.55
C ARG A 89 -10.66 -22.59 3.85
N ASN A 90 -9.34 -22.51 3.83
CA ASN A 90 -8.45 -23.65 4.10
C ASN A 90 -8.41 -24.03 5.58
N GLN A 91 -8.71 -23.12 6.52
CA GLN A 91 -8.78 -23.40 7.95
C GLN A 91 -10.08 -24.10 8.39
N ILE A 92 -11.10 -24.16 7.53
CA ILE A 92 -12.42 -24.76 7.83
C ILE A 92 -12.55 -26.18 7.23
N LYS A 93 -11.58 -26.62 6.42
CA LYS A 93 -11.49 -27.99 5.89
C LYS A 93 -10.68 -28.88 6.81
#